data_AF-A0A959UUA5-F1
#
_entry.id   AF-A0A959UUA5-F1
#
_cell.length_a   1.000
_cell.length_b   1.000
_cell.length_c   1.000
_cell.angle_alpha   90.00
_cell.angle_beta   90.00
_cell.angle_gamma   90.00
#
_symmetry.space_group_name_H-M   'P 1'
#
loop_
_entity.id
_entity.type
_entity.pdbx_description
1 polymer ?
#
loop_
_entity_poly.entity_id
_entity_poly.type
_entity_poly.pdbx_seq_one_letter_code
_entity_poly.pdbx_strand_id
1 'polypeptide(L)'
;HAINRLLREVRGTEEEGLLTQVVVRSMAKAVYTTENIGHYGLSFPYYTHFTSPIRRYPDLMVHRALAHYLDGGAPLDRERMDVLCKHSSNMEKMASDAERASIRYKQAEFLLERLGESFAGTISG
;
A
#
# COMPACT_ATOMS: atom_id res chain seq x y z
N HIS A 1 16.81 -0.15 -11.08
CA HIS A 1 17.92 0.81 -11.33
C HIS A 1 17.56 1.96 -12.28
N ALA A 2 16.77 1.75 -13.35
CA ALA A 2 16.39 2.82 -14.28
C ALA A 2 15.48 3.90 -13.65
N ILE A 3 14.44 3.50 -12.91
CA ILE A 3 13.51 4.44 -12.25
C ILE A 3 14.22 5.35 -11.25
N ASN A 4 15.08 4.80 -10.38
CA ASN A 4 15.82 5.61 -9.40
C ASN A 4 16.82 6.57 -10.06
N ARG A 5 17.29 6.25 -11.28
CA ARG A 5 18.15 7.14 -12.06
C ARG A 5 17.32 8.29 -12.65
N LEU A 6 16.19 7.96 -13.28
CA LEU A 6 15.22 8.92 -13.79
C LEU A 6 14.80 9.92 -12.70
N LEU A 7 14.41 9.43 -11.52
CA LEU A 7 14.01 10.28 -10.38
C LEU A 7 15.14 11.20 -9.87
N ARG A 8 16.41 10.84 -10.07
CA ARG A 8 17.54 11.72 -9.72
C ARG A 8 17.79 12.78 -10.79
N GLU A 9 17.63 12.42 -12.06
CA GLU A 9 17.86 13.31 -13.20
C GLU A 9 16.80 14.41 -13.29
N VAL A 10 15.55 14.11 -12.94
CA VAL A 10 14.43 15.07 -12.99
C VAL A 10 14.35 15.95 -11.73
N ARG A 11 15.26 15.78 -10.77
CA ARG A 11 15.20 16.49 -9.49
C ARG A 11 15.52 17.98 -9.69
N GLY A 12 14.63 18.85 -9.23
CA GLY A 12 14.74 20.30 -9.37
C GLY A 12 14.35 20.84 -10.74
N THR A 13 13.83 20.00 -11.65
CA THR A 13 13.28 20.46 -12.93
C THR A 13 11.78 20.78 -12.79
N GLU A 14 11.24 21.53 -13.75
CA GLU A 14 9.81 21.89 -13.77
C GLU A 14 8.91 20.64 -13.88
N GLU A 15 9.42 19.56 -14.49
CA GLU A 15 8.73 18.30 -14.73
C GLU A 15 8.81 17.31 -13.57
N GLU A 16 9.59 17.60 -12.51
CA GLU A 16 9.83 16.68 -11.37
C GLU A 16 8.50 16.12 -10.81
N GLY A 17 7.54 17.01 -10.57
CA GLY A 17 6.26 16.66 -9.97
C GLY A 17 5.44 15.72 -10.85
N LEU A 18 5.36 16.01 -12.15
CA LEU A 18 4.60 15.21 -13.12
C LEU A 18 5.24 13.83 -13.30
N LEU A 19 6.56 13.78 -13.53
CA LEU A 19 7.28 12.53 -13.76
C LEU A 19 7.27 11.64 -12.50
N THR A 20 7.41 12.23 -11.31
CA THR A 20 7.30 11.49 -10.05
C THR A 20 5.91 10.86 -9.89
N GLN A 21 4.84 11.60 -10.20
CA GLN A 21 3.49 11.05 -10.13
C GLN A 21 3.26 9.90 -11.11
N VAL A 22 3.73 10.03 -12.36
CA VAL A 22 3.61 8.97 -13.37
C VAL A 22 4.37 7.72 -12.92
N VAL A 23 5.60 7.88 -12.44
CA VAL A 23 6.41 6.78 -11.92
C VAL A 23 5.69 6.04 -10.79
N VAL A 24 5.21 6.76 -9.78
CA VAL A 24 4.50 6.15 -8.64
C VAL A 24 3.22 5.43 -9.11
N ARG A 25 2.47 6.00 -10.06
CA ARG A 25 1.25 5.37 -10.61
C ARG A 25 1.53 4.13 -11.46
N SER A 26 2.71 4.02 -12.06
CA SER A 26 3.12 2.84 -12.84
C SER A 26 3.57 1.65 -11.99
N MET A 27 3.84 1.86 -10.69
CA MET A 27 4.23 0.79 -9.79
C MET A 27 3.05 -0.13 -9.46
N ALA A 28 3.31 -1.43 -9.41
CA ALA A 28 2.33 -2.40 -8.92
C ALA A 28 2.00 -2.13 -7.43
N LYS A 29 0.74 -2.36 -7.06
CA LYS A 29 0.33 -2.31 -5.65
C LYS A 29 0.96 -3.47 -4.88
N ALA A 30 1.43 -3.19 -3.67
CA ALA A 30 1.87 -4.23 -2.74
C ALA A 30 0.68 -5.12 -2.33
N VAL A 31 0.94 -6.41 -2.11
CA VAL A 31 -0.06 -7.41 -1.71
C VAL A 31 0.56 -8.39 -0.72
N TYR A 32 -0.28 -9.03 0.10
CA TYR A 32 0.15 -10.18 0.88
C TYR A 32 0.18 -11.42 -0.01
N THR A 33 1.25 -12.20 0.11
CA THR A 33 1.47 -13.45 -0.64
C THR A 33 2.41 -14.36 0.14
N THR A 34 2.29 -15.68 -0.02
CA THR A 34 3.30 -16.62 0.50
C THR A 34 4.57 -16.66 -0.36
N GLU A 35 4.51 -16.11 -1.57
CA GLU A 35 5.65 -16.00 -2.50
C GLU A 35 6.43 -14.72 -2.27
N ASN A 36 7.63 -14.83 -1.72
CA ASN A 36 8.50 -13.68 -1.58
C ASN A 36 9.16 -13.30 -2.92
N ILE A 37 8.68 -12.22 -3.52
CA ILE A 37 9.29 -11.58 -4.71
C ILE A 37 10.14 -10.34 -4.35
N GLY A 38 10.34 -10.09 -3.06
CA GLY A 38 10.93 -8.85 -2.54
C GLY A 38 9.96 -7.66 -2.54
N HIS A 39 10.37 -6.56 -1.91
CA HIS A 39 9.59 -5.33 -1.83
C HIS A 39 10.28 -4.19 -2.58
N TYR A 40 9.95 -4.02 -3.86
CA TYR A 40 10.61 -3.07 -4.76
C TYR A 40 10.65 -1.63 -4.21
N GLY A 41 9.51 -1.12 -3.72
CA GLY A 41 9.42 0.25 -3.19
C GLY A 41 10.25 0.51 -1.92
N LEU A 42 10.70 -0.54 -1.23
CA LEU A 42 11.56 -0.45 -0.04
C LEU A 42 12.98 -0.96 -0.32
N SER A 43 13.25 -1.46 -1.53
CA SER A 43 14.53 -2.08 -1.89
C SER A 43 14.97 -3.22 -0.96
N PHE A 44 14.02 -3.98 -0.40
CA PHE A 44 14.32 -5.13 0.47
C PHE A 44 14.05 -6.47 -0.23
N PRO A 45 14.98 -7.44 -0.14
CA PRO A 45 14.77 -8.79 -0.70
C PRO A 45 13.81 -9.63 0.14
N TYR A 46 13.66 -9.35 1.44
CA TYR A 46 12.72 -10.00 2.34
C TYR A 46 11.99 -8.94 3.15
N TYR A 47 10.67 -8.95 3.11
CA TYR A 47 9.85 -8.04 3.89
C TYR A 47 8.50 -8.67 4.21
N THR A 48 8.03 -8.48 5.44
CA THR A 48 6.69 -8.88 5.88
C THR A 48 6.20 -7.92 6.96
N HIS A 49 4.88 -7.75 7.08
CA HIS A 49 4.29 -7.00 8.19
C HIS A 49 4.28 -7.83 9.47
N PHE A 50 4.72 -7.22 10.57
CA PHE A 50 4.82 -7.88 11.89
C PHE A 50 4.41 -6.99 13.07
N THR A 51 4.53 -5.67 12.95
CA THR A 51 4.51 -4.73 14.08
C THR A 51 3.12 -4.27 14.51
N SER A 52 2.03 -4.73 13.90
CA SER A 52 0.67 -4.22 14.19
C SER A 52 -0.43 -5.29 14.18
N PRO A 53 -0.31 -6.39 14.95
CA PRO A 53 -1.27 -7.50 14.96
C PRO A 53 -2.68 -7.12 15.43
N ILE A 54 -2.84 -6.03 16.19
CA ILE A 54 -4.16 -5.55 16.66
C ILE A 54 -5.03 -5.04 15.50
N ARG A 55 -4.40 -4.48 14.45
CA ARG A 55 -5.11 -3.77 13.37
C ARG A 55 -4.84 -4.32 11.97
N ARG A 56 -4.02 -5.37 11.86
CA ARG A 56 -3.70 -6.06 10.60
C ARG A 56 -3.65 -7.55 10.84
N TYR A 57 -4.55 -8.29 10.19
CA TYR A 57 -4.61 -9.74 10.32
C TYR A 57 -3.35 -10.47 9.82
N PRO A 58 -2.67 -10.02 8.75
CA PRO A 58 -1.39 -10.63 8.32
C PRO A 58 -0.31 -10.60 9.40
N ASP A 59 -0.17 -9.51 10.17
CA ASP A 59 0.76 -9.47 11.29
C ASP A 59 0.40 -10.54 12.33
N LEU A 60 -0.89 -10.72 12.65
CA LEU A 60 -1.33 -11.78 13.57
C LEU A 60 -1.01 -13.19 13.03
N MET A 61 -1.14 -13.41 11.72
CA MET A 61 -0.74 -14.67 11.08
C MET A 61 0.76 -14.91 11.26
N VAL A 62 1.60 -13.90 11.05
CA VAL A 62 3.06 -14.01 11.24
C VAL A 62 3.42 -14.27 12.70
N HIS A 63 2.78 -13.59 13.66
CA HIS A 63 2.97 -13.84 15.09
C HIS A 63 2.66 -15.30 15.46
N ARG A 64 1.54 -15.83 14.96
CA ARG A 64 1.14 -17.23 15.18
C ARG A 64 2.11 -18.22 14.52
N ALA A 65 2.54 -17.93 13.30
CA ALA A 65 3.52 -18.76 12.59
C ALA A 65 4.86 -18.80 13.34
N LEU A 66 5.34 -17.65 13.80
CA LEU A 66 6.58 -17.56 14.57
C LEU A 66 6.50 -18.39 15.86
N ALA A 67 5.43 -18.23 16.64
CA ALA A 67 5.22 -19.03 17.86
C ALA A 67 5.19 -20.54 17.56
N HIS A 68 4.41 -20.95 16.56
CA HIS A 68 4.32 -22.35 16.11
C HIS A 68 5.69 -22.95 15.74
N TYR A 69 6.54 -22.20 15.05
CA TYR A 69 7.88 -22.68 14.69
C TYR A 69 8.87 -22.66 15.86
N LEU A 70 8.74 -21.72 16.80
CA LEU A 70 9.54 -21.72 18.03
C LEU A 70 9.22 -22.94 18.91
N ASP A 71 7.99 -23.44 18.87
CA ASP A 71 7.54 -24.66 19.55
C ASP A 71 7.87 -25.95 18.79
N GLY A 72 8.61 -25.87 17.68
CA GLY A 72 9.02 -27.03 16.86
C GLY A 72 7.92 -27.58 15.95
N GLY A 73 6.89 -26.78 15.66
CA GLY A 73 5.80 -27.19 14.79
C GLY A 73 6.21 -27.46 13.33
N ALA A 74 5.43 -28.31 12.66
CA ALA A 74 5.64 -28.66 11.25
C ALA A 74 5.37 -27.47 10.30
N PRO A 75 5.84 -27.52 9.03
CA PRO A 75 5.53 -26.49 8.03
C PRO A 75 4.03 -26.20 7.92
N LEU A 76 3.67 -24.93 7.86
CA LEU A 76 2.29 -24.49 7.67
C LEU A 76 1.77 -24.85 6.28
N ASP A 77 0.46 -25.11 6.19
CA ASP A 77 -0.23 -25.33 4.93
C ASP A 77 -0.22 -24.05 4.07
N ARG A 78 0.55 -24.11 2.98
CA ARG A 78 0.75 -22.99 2.07
C ARG A 78 -0.51 -22.59 1.32
N GLU A 79 -1.34 -23.54 0.90
CA GLU A 79 -2.55 -23.24 0.14
C GLU A 79 -3.54 -22.45 1.01
N ARG A 80 -3.71 -22.88 2.26
CA ARG A 80 -4.49 -22.15 3.24
C ARG A 80 -3.93 -20.75 3.51
N MET A 81 -2.61 -20.61 3.63
CA MET A 81 -1.99 -19.29 3.83
C MET A 81 -2.20 -18.36 2.63
N ASP A 82 -2.15 -18.87 1.40
CA ASP A 82 -2.41 -18.09 0.19
C ASP A 82 -3.84 -17.57 0.11
N VAL A 83 -4.83 -18.38 0.51
CA VAL A 83 -6.23 -17.93 0.60
C VAL A 83 -6.37 -16.78 1.60
N LEU A 84 -5.74 -16.88 2.77
CA LEU A 84 -5.76 -15.83 3.79
C LEU A 84 -5.02 -14.56 3.36
N CYS A 85 -3.91 -14.69 2.63
CA CYS A 85 -3.17 -13.57 2.05
C CYS A 85 -4.01 -12.82 1.01
N LYS A 86 -4.66 -13.55 0.10
CA LYS A 86 -5.59 -12.98 -0.89
C LYS A 86 -6.75 -12.26 -0.22
N HIS A 87 -7.36 -12.89 0.80
CA HIS A 87 -8.43 -12.27 1.58
C HIS A 87 -7.96 -10.96 2.24
N SER A 88 -6.82 -10.99 2.93
CA SER A 88 -6.28 -9.82 3.62
C SER A 88 -5.97 -8.66 2.66
N SER A 89 -5.42 -8.96 1.48
CA SER A 89 -5.15 -7.96 0.43
C SER A 89 -6.44 -7.33 -0.10
N ASN A 90 -7.49 -8.13 -0.29
CA ASN A 90 -8.80 -7.63 -0.70
C ASN A 90 -9.44 -6.75 0.38
N MET A 91 -9.33 -7.14 1.65
CA MET A 91 -9.84 -6.36 2.78
C MET A 91 -9.11 -5.03 2.92
N GLU A 92 -7.79 -5.00 2.73
CA GLU A 92 -7.00 -3.76 2.72
C GLU A 92 -7.44 -2.83 1.59
N LYS A 93 -7.63 -3.37 0.38
CA LYS A 93 -8.15 -2.60 -0.75
C LYS A 93 -9.53 -2.02 -0.45
N MET A 94 -10.45 -2.85 0.04
CA MET A 94 -11.82 -2.43 0.37
C MET A 94 -11.85 -1.33 1.43
N ALA A 95 -11.01 -1.45 2.48
CA ALA A 95 -10.89 -0.43 3.51
C ALA A 95 -10.39 0.90 2.93
N SER A 96 -9.36 0.88 2.08
CA SER A 96 -8.84 2.08 1.42
C SER A 96 -9.87 2.72 0.49
N ASP A 97 -10.63 1.92 -0.26
CA ASP A 97 -11.68 2.42 -1.15
C ASP A 97 -12.82 3.08 -0.36
N ALA A 98 -13.21 2.49 0.77
CA ALA A 98 -14.21 3.06 1.68
C ALA A 98 -13.74 4.37 2.33
N GLU A 99 -12.50 4.41 2.80
CA GLU A 99 -11.87 5.63 3.34
C GLU A 99 -11.88 6.76 2.31
N ARG A 100 -11.46 6.49 1.07
CA ARG A 100 -11.48 7.48 -0.02
C ARG A 100 -12.90 7.98 -0.32
N ALA A 101 -13.89 7.10 -0.29
CA ALA A 101 -15.28 7.49 -0.48
C ALA A 101 -15.76 8.42 0.64
N SER A 102 -15.43 8.10 1.89
CA SER A 102 -15.76 8.93 3.06
C SER A 102 -15.11 10.31 2.99
N ILE A 103 -13.83 10.38 2.66
CA ILE A 103 -13.09 11.64 2.48
C ILE A 103 -13.75 12.50 1.40
N ARG A 104 -14.06 11.92 0.22
CA ARG A 104 -14.72 12.66 -0.87
C ARG A 104 -16.08 13.20 -0.45
N TYR A 105 -16.86 12.40 0.28
CA TYR A 105 -18.16 12.84 0.77
C TYR A 105 -18.01 14.03 1.72
N LYS A 106 -17.08 13.97 2.67
CA LYS A 106 -16.81 15.08 3.60
C LYS A 106 -16.21 16.31 2.94
N GLN A 107 -15.40 16.13 1.89
CA GLN A 107 -14.93 17.24 1.06
C GLN A 107 -16.08 17.95 0.34
N ALA A 108 -17.03 17.19 -0.22
CA ALA A 108 -18.21 17.76 -0.86
C ALA A 108 -19.08 18.53 0.17
N GLU A 109 -19.33 17.94 1.33
CA GLU A 109 -20.06 18.58 2.43
C GLU A 109 -19.39 19.90 2.86
N PHE A 110 -18.07 19.90 3.00
CA PHE A 110 -17.30 21.11 3.33
C PHE A 110 -17.40 22.20 2.25
N LEU A 111 -17.47 21.83 0.98
CA LEU A 111 -17.54 22.79 -0.14
C LEU A 111 -18.95 23.36 -0.36
N LEU A 112 -20.01 22.72 0.17
CA LEU A 112 -21.39 23.23 0.05
C LEU A 112 -21.55 24.64 0.62
N GLU A 113 -20.83 24.95 1.70
CA GLU A 113 -20.87 26.27 2.35
C GLU A 113 -20.05 27.34 1.61
N ARG A 114 -19.31 26.96 0.56
CA ARG A 114 -18.33 27.80 -0.15
C ARG A 114 -18.68 28.00 -1.62
N LEU A 115 -19.96 27.88 -1.95
CA LEU A 115 -20.44 28.08 -3.32
C LEU A 115 -20.24 29.54 -3.75
N GLY A 116 -19.56 29.74 -4.88
CA GLY A 116 -19.21 31.06 -5.41
C GLY A 116 -17.82 31.55 -5.03
N GLU A 117 -17.12 30.87 -4.11
CA GLU A 117 -15.73 31.18 -3.79
C GLU A 117 -14.76 30.64 -4.85
N SER A 118 -13.62 31.34 -5.01
CA SER A 118 -12.56 30.95 -5.93
C SER A 118 -11.35 30.44 -5.15
N PHE A 119 -10.76 29.34 -5.60
CA PHE A 119 -9.61 28.71 -4.96
C PHE A 119 -8.47 28.51 -5.95
N ALA A 120 -7.24 28.66 -5.47
CA ALA A 120 -6.07 28.20 -6.22
C ALA A 120 -6.04 26.66 -6.23
N GLY A 121 -5.68 26.07 -7.37
CA GLY A 121 -5.65 24.62 -7.54
C GLY A 121 -4.53 24.17 -8.46
N THR A 122 -4.28 22.87 -8.46
CA THR A 122 -3.31 22.22 -9.36
C THR A 122 -4.01 21.10 -10.12
N ILE A 123 -3.68 20.94 -11.40
CA ILE A 123 -4.25 19.87 -12.24
C ILE A 123 -3.63 18.54 -11.81
N SER A 124 -4.44 17.62 -11.25
CA SER A 124 -3.96 16.34 -10.68
C SER A 124 -4.37 15.08 -11.45
N GLY A 125 -5.18 15.23 -12.51
CA GLY A 125 -5.72 14.14 -13.33
C GLY A 125 -6.88 13.38 -12.69
#